data_AF-A0A962Q6B4-F1
#
_entry.id   AF-A0A962Q6B4-F1
#
_cell.length_a   1.000
_cell.length_b   1.000
_cell.length_c   1.000
_cell.angle_alpha   90.00
_cell.angle_beta   90.00
_cell.angle_gamma   90.00
#
_symmetry.space_group_name_H-M   'P 1'
#
loop_
_entity.id
_entity.type
_entity.pdbx_description
1 polymer ?
#
loop_
_entity_poly.entity_id
_entity_poly.type
_entity_poly.pdbx_seq_one_letter_code
_entity_poly.pdbx_strand_id
1 'polypeptide(L)'
;MAGNPGRRGPEHLHTYHPGEEEVLLERVIFAFRPALLIAFALATLFFGYQAVGVRPDASFEKMIPMEHPYIRAFMKHISDLGAAGTSVTVAVEHTTGDIFDPDYLDLLQQVNDEVFYLQGVDRNRMRSLWTPNVRWTEVTEKGFEGDKVIDSDYDGSEQAMVQLRRNILRSGEVGRLVSDNFRSSIVQAPLIDTDPTSGEPLDYWALSKALDQNVREKYERLSIDSNGQPTVKIHIIGFAKIIGDLLDGITAIVVFAVITLLITSILLFLYTRSLRGTLSPLLCSIIAVVWQLGLLTTLGYGLNAYSILIPFLVFAIGVSHGVQVVNAFLG
;
A
#
# COMPACT_ATOMS: atom_id res chain seq x y z
N MET A 1 -32.88 3.87 -74.50
CA MET A 1 -31.88 2.79 -74.65
C MET A 1 -31.09 2.70 -73.35
N ALA A 2 -31.18 1.54 -72.69
CA ALA A 2 -30.62 1.29 -71.37
C ALA A 2 -29.09 1.16 -71.42
N GLY A 3 -28.39 1.88 -70.53
CA GLY A 3 -26.95 1.74 -70.29
C GLY A 3 -26.70 0.89 -69.04
N ASN A 4 -26.04 -0.24 -69.25
CA ASN A 4 -25.75 -1.35 -68.33
C ASN A 4 -24.91 -0.95 -67.09
N PRO A 5 -25.22 -1.43 -65.86
CA PRO A 5 -24.41 -1.17 -64.67
C PRO A 5 -23.36 -2.28 -64.42
N GLY A 6 -22.17 -1.88 -63.98
CA GLY A 6 -21.34 -2.66 -63.04
C GLY A 6 -20.65 -3.92 -63.54
N ARG A 7 -19.44 -3.77 -64.10
CA ARG A 7 -18.38 -4.78 -63.96
C ARG A 7 -17.40 -4.29 -62.89
N ARG A 8 -17.55 -4.78 -61.65
CA ARG A 8 -16.47 -4.71 -60.64
C ARG A 8 -15.39 -5.70 -61.08
N GLY A 9 -14.18 -5.20 -61.32
CA GLY A 9 -12.99 -6.04 -61.45
C GLY A 9 -12.65 -6.72 -60.11
N PRO A 10 -11.86 -7.80 -60.11
CA PRO A 10 -11.52 -8.51 -58.89
C PRO A 10 -10.69 -7.59 -57.98
N GLU A 11 -11.10 -7.48 -56.71
CA GLU A 11 -10.29 -6.88 -55.65
C GLU A 11 -8.99 -7.69 -55.55
N HIS A 12 -7.88 -7.09 -55.93
CA HIS A 12 -6.56 -7.64 -55.69
C HIS A 12 -6.35 -7.72 -54.17
N LEU A 13 -6.41 -8.93 -53.61
CA LEU A 13 -5.81 -9.23 -52.33
C LEU A 13 -4.37 -8.72 -52.37
N HIS A 14 -4.03 -7.74 -51.53
CA HIS A 14 -2.66 -7.35 -51.29
C HIS A 14 -1.91 -8.57 -50.73
N THR A 15 -1.26 -9.35 -51.60
CA THR A 15 -0.35 -10.41 -51.17
C THR A 15 0.86 -9.75 -50.56
N TYR A 16 0.92 -9.77 -49.23
CA TYR A 16 2.11 -9.39 -48.48
C TYR A 16 3.30 -10.20 -48.98
N HIS A 17 4.32 -9.51 -49.49
CA HIS A 17 5.59 -10.12 -49.90
C HIS A 17 6.63 -9.83 -48.82
N PRO A 18 6.97 -10.82 -47.96
CA PRO A 18 7.97 -10.61 -46.92
C PRO A 18 9.34 -10.29 -47.52
N GLY A 19 10.08 -9.39 -46.89
CA GLY A 19 11.46 -9.06 -47.29
C GLY A 19 12.42 -10.24 -47.06
N GLU A 20 13.56 -10.26 -47.75
CA GLU A 20 14.55 -11.36 -47.63
C GLU A 20 15.01 -11.59 -46.17
N GLU A 21 15.08 -10.52 -45.37
CA GLU A 21 15.41 -10.58 -43.94
C GLU A 21 14.32 -11.28 -43.11
N GLU A 22 13.04 -11.08 -43.44
CA GLU A 22 11.91 -11.72 -42.76
C GLU A 22 11.89 -13.22 -43.04
N VAL A 23 12.17 -13.61 -44.29
CA VAL A 23 12.25 -15.01 -44.71
C VAL A 23 13.43 -15.73 -44.04
N LEU A 24 14.56 -15.05 -43.85
CA LEU A 24 15.71 -15.59 -43.12
C LEU A 24 15.40 -15.83 -41.65
N LEU A 25 14.81 -14.84 -40.96
CA LEU A 25 14.39 -14.97 -39.56
C LEU A 25 13.34 -16.06 -39.37
N GLU A 26 12.32 -16.10 -40.24
CA GLU A 26 11.29 -17.13 -40.25
C GLU A 26 11.90 -18.53 -40.37
N ARG A 27 12.84 -18.72 -41.31
CA ARG A 27 13.47 -20.01 -41.57
C ARG A 27 14.35 -20.47 -40.42
N VAL A 28 15.07 -19.55 -39.75
CA VAL A 28 15.90 -19.86 -38.57
C VAL A 28 15.00 -20.23 -37.38
N ILE A 29 13.98 -19.43 -37.08
CA ILE A 29 13.03 -19.70 -35.99
C ILE A 29 12.34 -21.05 -36.21
N PHE A 30 11.90 -21.32 -37.44
CA PHE A 30 11.19 -22.54 -37.75
C PHE A 30 12.08 -23.79 -37.93
N ALA A 31 13.37 -23.64 -38.21
CA ALA A 31 14.32 -24.75 -38.20
C ALA A 31 14.68 -25.19 -36.77
N PHE A 32 14.77 -24.23 -35.84
CA PHE A 32 15.13 -24.48 -34.43
C PHE A 32 13.93 -24.58 -33.48
N ARG A 33 12.70 -24.81 -33.99
CA ARG A 33 11.45 -24.91 -33.19
C ARG A 33 11.59 -25.69 -31.89
N PRO A 34 12.06 -26.95 -31.87
CA PRO A 34 12.13 -27.71 -30.62
C PRO A 34 13.13 -27.10 -29.64
N ALA A 35 14.26 -26.56 -30.10
CA ALA A 35 15.24 -25.90 -29.25
C ALA A 35 14.68 -24.59 -28.65
N LEU A 36 13.97 -23.80 -29.44
CA LEU A 36 13.32 -22.57 -28.97
C LEU A 36 12.22 -22.87 -27.95
N LEU A 37 11.37 -23.88 -28.20
CA LEU A 37 10.33 -24.27 -27.24
C LEU A 37 10.93 -24.76 -25.91
N ILE A 38 12.02 -25.52 -25.96
CA ILE A 38 12.76 -25.94 -24.75
C ILE A 38 13.33 -24.72 -24.02
N ALA A 39 13.98 -23.79 -24.74
CA ALA A 39 14.53 -22.58 -24.14
C ALA A 39 13.46 -21.71 -23.48
N PHE A 40 12.32 -21.50 -24.13
CA PHE A 40 11.18 -20.76 -23.57
C PHE A 40 10.55 -21.48 -22.36
N ALA A 41 10.46 -22.81 -22.41
CA ALA A 41 9.98 -23.59 -21.27
C ALA A 41 10.91 -23.47 -20.06
N LEU A 42 12.23 -23.55 -20.28
CA LEU A 42 13.24 -23.36 -19.22
C LEU A 42 13.19 -21.94 -18.65
N ALA A 43 13.10 -20.92 -19.51
CA ALA A 43 12.96 -19.53 -19.08
C ALA A 43 11.67 -19.30 -18.28
N THR A 44 10.56 -19.91 -18.71
CA THR A 44 9.27 -19.84 -17.99
C THR A 44 9.37 -20.52 -16.63
N LEU A 45 10.06 -21.66 -16.53
CA LEU A 45 10.27 -22.33 -15.25
C LEU A 45 11.16 -21.50 -14.31
N PHE A 46 12.24 -20.91 -14.84
CA PHE A 46 13.16 -20.05 -14.10
C PHE A 46 12.46 -18.78 -13.58
N PHE A 47 11.79 -18.05 -14.47
CA PHE A 47 11.05 -16.85 -14.07
C PHE A 47 9.82 -17.17 -13.23
N GLY A 48 9.18 -18.32 -13.44
CA GLY A 48 8.12 -18.82 -12.57
C GLY A 48 8.61 -19.07 -11.16
N TYR A 49 9.78 -19.69 -11.00
CA TYR A 49 10.41 -19.86 -9.69
C TYR A 49 10.73 -18.51 -9.03
N GLN A 50 11.33 -17.57 -9.77
CA GLN A 50 11.62 -16.23 -9.25
C GLN A 50 10.36 -15.42 -8.93
N ALA A 51 9.28 -15.58 -9.70
CA ALA A 51 8.01 -14.93 -9.46
C ALA A 51 7.34 -15.35 -8.14
N VAL A 52 7.61 -16.55 -7.62
CA VAL A 52 7.16 -16.95 -6.28
C VAL A 52 7.84 -16.10 -5.18
N GLY A 53 9.05 -15.61 -5.45
CA GLY A 53 9.78 -14.71 -4.56
C GLY A 53 9.35 -13.25 -4.62
N VAL A 54 8.28 -12.91 -5.35
CA VAL A 54 7.77 -11.54 -5.42
C VAL A 54 7.31 -11.10 -4.03
N ARG A 55 7.98 -10.09 -3.50
CA ARG A 55 7.60 -9.45 -2.23
C ARG A 55 6.95 -8.11 -2.51
N PRO A 56 5.90 -7.73 -1.77
CA PRO A 56 5.45 -6.36 -1.77
C PRO A 56 6.57 -5.45 -1.25
N ASP A 57 6.87 -4.39 -2.00
CA ASP A 57 7.88 -3.40 -1.64
C ASP A 57 7.19 -2.13 -1.16
N ALA A 58 7.24 -1.96 0.15
CA ALA A 58 6.55 -0.90 0.89
C ALA A 58 7.44 0.34 1.11
N SER A 59 8.64 0.39 0.52
CA SER A 59 9.65 1.40 0.84
C SER A 59 9.22 2.83 0.42
N PHE A 60 9.09 3.74 1.40
CA PHE A 60 8.72 5.14 1.19
C PHE A 60 9.65 5.86 0.22
N GLU A 61 10.96 5.72 0.42
CA GLU A 61 11.99 6.44 -0.34
C GLU A 61 11.91 6.18 -1.85
N LYS A 62 11.49 4.97 -2.25
CA LYS A 62 11.40 4.56 -3.65
C LYS A 62 10.23 5.23 -4.39
N MET A 63 9.29 5.83 -3.66
CA MET A 63 8.16 6.56 -4.22
C MET A 63 8.43 8.07 -4.36
N ILE A 64 9.55 8.56 -3.81
CA ILE A 64 9.88 9.99 -3.80
C ILE A 64 10.79 10.34 -4.99
N PRO A 65 10.55 11.45 -5.70
CA PRO A 65 11.43 11.91 -6.76
C PRO A 65 12.76 12.44 -6.20
N MET A 66 13.76 11.56 -6.11
CA MET A 66 15.07 11.84 -5.51
C MET A 66 15.89 12.91 -6.23
N GLU A 67 15.57 13.21 -7.49
CA GLU A 67 16.28 14.23 -8.27
C GLU A 67 15.88 15.66 -7.88
N HIS A 68 14.71 15.84 -7.28
CA HIS A 68 14.17 17.16 -6.97
C HIS A 68 15.06 17.90 -5.94
N PRO A 69 15.44 19.18 -6.17
CA PRO A 69 16.32 19.92 -5.26
C PRO A 69 15.86 19.92 -3.80
N TYR A 70 14.55 20.07 -3.54
CA TYR A 70 13.99 20.00 -2.18
C TYR A 70 14.15 18.62 -1.52
N ILE A 71 13.99 17.53 -2.28
CA ILE A 71 14.14 16.18 -1.75
C ILE A 71 15.61 15.90 -1.45
N ARG A 72 16.54 16.31 -2.31
CA ARG A 72 17.97 16.21 -2.02
C ARG A 72 18.38 16.99 -0.78
N ALA A 73 17.85 18.21 -0.62
CA ALA A 73 18.08 19.02 0.56
C ALA A 73 17.47 18.37 1.82
N PHE A 74 16.27 17.80 1.72
CA PHE A 74 15.63 17.06 2.80
C PHE A 74 16.43 15.82 3.19
N MET A 75 16.75 14.94 2.25
CA MET A 75 17.51 13.70 2.50
C MET A 75 18.91 13.98 3.06
N LYS A 76 19.54 15.10 2.68
CA LYS A 76 20.83 15.52 3.24
C LYS A 76 20.76 15.84 4.74
N HIS A 77 19.63 16.38 5.21
CA HIS A 77 19.47 16.82 6.60
C HIS A 77 18.47 15.96 7.39
N ILE A 78 17.94 14.88 6.80
CA ILE A 78 16.93 14.04 7.46
C ILE A 78 17.47 13.42 8.74
N SER A 79 18.75 13.02 8.74
CA SER A 79 19.47 12.55 9.92
C SER A 79 19.56 13.60 11.03
N ASP A 80 19.67 14.88 10.64
CA ASP A 80 19.79 16.00 11.57
C ASP A 80 18.43 16.36 12.18
N LEU A 81 17.34 16.10 11.44
CA LEU A 81 15.95 16.23 11.91
C LEU A 81 15.50 15.01 12.74
N GLY A 82 16.23 13.88 12.66
CA GLY A 82 15.98 12.61 13.35
C GLY A 82 14.79 11.84 12.77
N ALA A 83 13.87 11.32 13.59
CA ALA A 83 12.65 10.58 13.17
C ALA A 83 11.60 11.48 12.46
N ALA A 84 12.06 12.31 11.53
CA ALA A 84 11.27 13.18 10.67
C ALA A 84 10.87 12.51 9.35
N GLY A 85 11.18 11.22 9.18
CA GLY A 85 10.79 10.43 8.01
C GLY A 85 9.33 10.02 8.10
N THR A 86 9.06 8.95 8.85
CA THR A 86 7.75 8.32 8.91
C THR A 86 7.16 8.41 10.32
N SER A 87 5.87 8.70 10.44
CA SER A 87 5.16 8.62 11.73
C SER A 87 3.77 8.03 11.55
N VAL A 88 3.29 7.38 12.60
CA VAL A 88 1.90 6.98 12.77
C VAL A 88 1.24 7.90 13.78
N THR A 89 0.03 8.31 13.48
CA THR A 89 -0.79 9.16 14.33
C THR A 89 -2.08 8.42 14.60
N VAL A 90 -2.33 8.12 15.87
CA VAL A 90 -3.54 7.45 16.35
C VAL A 90 -4.40 8.50 17.06
N ALA A 91 -5.51 8.89 16.45
CA ALA A 91 -6.49 9.76 17.05
C ALA A 91 -7.55 8.92 17.77
N VAL A 92 -7.76 9.23 19.05
CA VAL A 92 -8.71 8.57 19.94
C VAL A 92 -9.85 9.55 20.20
N GLU A 93 -11.02 9.27 19.65
CA GLU A 93 -12.21 10.14 19.71
C GLU A 93 -13.22 9.59 20.72
N HIS A 94 -13.66 10.43 21.66
CA HIS A 94 -14.82 10.17 22.51
C HIS A 94 -16.09 10.59 21.76
N THR A 95 -16.99 9.65 21.49
CA THR A 95 -18.18 9.89 20.64
C THR A 95 -19.31 10.62 21.36
N THR A 96 -19.45 10.40 22.67
CA THR A 96 -20.56 10.90 23.48
C THR A 96 -20.14 12.00 24.47
N GLY A 97 -18.88 12.03 24.90
CA GLY A 97 -18.35 12.97 25.89
C GLY A 97 -17.15 13.79 25.42
N ASP A 98 -16.37 14.26 26.39
CA ASP A 98 -15.08 14.93 26.19
C ASP A 98 -13.93 14.07 26.76
N ILE A 99 -12.69 14.50 26.56
CA ILE A 99 -11.51 13.77 27.02
C ILE A 99 -11.31 13.80 28.55
N PHE A 100 -12.14 14.55 29.29
CA PHE A 100 -12.04 14.70 30.74
C PHE A 100 -12.90 13.66 31.47
N ASP A 101 -12.83 12.43 30.97
CA ASP A 101 -13.50 11.26 31.53
C ASP A 101 -12.41 10.27 32.00
N PRO A 102 -12.43 9.80 33.26
CA PRO A 102 -11.47 8.82 33.76
C PRO A 102 -11.40 7.56 32.89
N ASP A 103 -12.53 7.03 32.44
CA ASP A 103 -12.57 5.81 31.62
C ASP A 103 -11.90 6.05 30.26
N TYR A 104 -12.07 7.25 29.70
CA TYR A 104 -11.40 7.65 28.46
C TYR A 104 -9.88 7.78 28.66
N LEU A 105 -9.44 8.39 29.76
CA LEU A 105 -8.01 8.61 30.01
C LEU A 105 -7.28 7.30 30.30
N ASP A 106 -7.91 6.37 31.02
CA ASP A 106 -7.41 5.03 31.24
C ASP A 106 -7.29 4.25 29.92
N LEU A 107 -8.30 4.37 29.04
CA LEU A 107 -8.24 3.79 27.69
C LEU A 107 -7.11 4.43 26.87
N LEU A 108 -6.95 5.75 26.93
CA LEU A 108 -5.88 6.46 26.23
C LEU A 108 -4.50 6.02 26.73
N GLN A 109 -4.36 5.74 28.04
CA GLN A 109 -3.12 5.21 28.60
C GLN A 109 -2.81 3.84 28.01
N GLN A 110 -3.82 2.95 27.96
CA GLN A 110 -3.65 1.63 27.39
C GLN A 110 -3.32 1.67 25.89
N VAL A 111 -3.97 2.56 25.13
CA VAL A 111 -3.64 2.80 23.71
C VAL A 111 -2.20 3.31 23.56
N ASN A 112 -1.78 4.26 24.40
CA ASN A 112 -0.42 4.77 24.42
C ASN A 112 0.59 3.65 24.68
N ASP A 113 0.33 2.78 25.66
CA ASP A 113 1.23 1.69 26.01
C ASP A 113 1.29 0.64 24.89
N GLU A 114 0.16 0.28 24.30
CA GLU A 114 0.12 -0.68 23.18
C GLU A 114 0.94 -0.15 21.99
N VAL A 115 0.77 1.14 21.63
CA VAL A 115 1.55 1.78 20.55
C VAL A 115 3.03 1.86 20.90
N PHE A 116 3.39 2.11 22.16
CA PHE A 116 4.77 2.19 22.62
C PHE A 116 5.56 0.86 22.42
N TYR A 117 4.86 -0.28 22.51
CA TYR A 117 5.47 -1.60 22.34
C TYR A 117 5.49 -2.11 20.90
N LEU A 118 4.85 -1.42 19.95
CA LEU A 118 4.89 -1.81 18.53
C LEU A 118 6.32 -1.76 17.98
N GLN A 119 6.62 -2.70 17.08
CA GLN A 119 7.92 -2.75 16.41
C GLN A 119 8.12 -1.53 15.52
N GLY A 120 9.32 -0.96 15.53
CA GLY A 120 9.68 0.19 14.72
C GLY A 120 9.25 1.54 15.29
N VAL A 121 8.52 1.62 16.40
CA VAL A 121 8.17 2.89 17.05
C VAL A 121 9.39 3.47 17.79
N ASP A 122 9.71 4.74 17.53
CA ASP A 122 10.69 5.50 18.32
C ASP A 122 10.06 5.94 19.64
N ARG A 123 10.26 5.09 20.64
CA ARG A 123 9.79 5.26 22.02
C ARG A 123 10.23 6.57 22.67
N ASN A 124 11.40 7.09 22.32
CA ASN A 124 11.94 8.31 22.94
C ASN A 124 11.26 9.58 22.42
N ARG A 125 10.70 9.51 21.21
CA ARG A 125 10.09 10.64 20.50
C ARG A 125 8.57 10.54 20.40
N MET A 126 7.97 9.46 20.88
CA MET A 126 6.54 9.31 21.00
C MET A 126 5.94 10.44 21.84
N ARG A 127 4.80 11.00 21.40
CA ARG A 127 4.08 12.08 22.08
C ARG A 127 2.61 11.71 22.26
N SER A 128 2.12 11.87 23.48
CA SER A 128 0.75 11.65 23.93
C SER A 128 0.52 12.44 25.22
N LEU A 129 -0.73 12.65 25.63
CA LEU A 129 -1.04 13.24 26.95
C LEU A 129 -0.37 12.50 28.12
N TRP A 130 -0.16 11.19 27.97
CA TRP A 130 0.48 10.32 28.96
C TRP A 130 2.01 10.29 28.90
N THR A 131 2.63 10.87 27.87
CA THR A 131 4.09 10.84 27.71
C THR A 131 4.78 11.97 28.51
N PRO A 132 5.97 11.72 29.08
CA PRO A 132 6.64 12.68 29.96
C PRO A 132 7.22 13.91 29.24
N ASN A 133 7.27 13.87 27.90
CA ASN A 133 7.74 14.98 27.07
C ASN A 133 6.62 15.99 26.74
N VAL A 134 5.38 15.73 27.14
CA VAL A 134 4.25 16.66 27.02
C VAL A 134 4.06 17.36 28.36
N ARG A 135 4.48 18.62 28.41
CA ARG A 135 4.57 19.42 29.64
C ARG A 135 3.83 20.75 29.46
N TRP A 136 3.26 21.25 30.55
CA TRP A 136 2.78 22.61 30.60
C TRP A 136 3.87 23.52 31.17
N THR A 137 3.81 24.81 30.84
CA THR A 137 4.72 25.80 31.40
C THR A 137 3.98 27.12 31.60
N GLU A 138 4.17 27.74 32.75
CA GLU A 138 3.58 29.02 33.11
C GLU A 138 4.69 29.97 33.58
N VAL A 139 4.51 31.25 33.27
CA VAL A 139 5.40 32.31 33.74
C VAL A 139 4.80 32.89 35.02
N THR A 140 5.54 32.79 36.12
CA THR A 140 5.19 33.34 37.43
C THR A 140 6.16 34.46 37.82
N GLU A 141 5.84 35.22 38.87
CA GLU A 141 6.73 36.27 39.40
C GLU A 141 8.09 35.72 39.87
N LYS A 142 8.18 34.41 40.17
CA LYS A 142 9.39 33.73 40.63
C LYS A 142 10.18 33.06 39.51
N GLY A 143 9.65 33.00 38.28
CA GLY A 143 10.31 32.38 37.14
C GLY A 143 9.37 31.54 36.28
N PHE A 144 9.87 30.44 35.72
CA PHE A 144 9.07 29.48 34.98
C PHE A 144 8.73 28.30 35.88
N GLU A 145 7.45 27.94 35.95
CA GLU A 145 6.97 26.71 36.58
C GLU A 145 6.38 25.81 35.49
N GLY A 146 6.56 24.50 35.61
CA GLY A 146 6.03 23.58 34.62
C GLY A 146 6.21 22.13 35.02
N ASP A 147 5.20 21.33 34.72
CA ASP A 147 5.22 19.89 34.94
C ASP A 147 4.58 19.13 33.77
N LYS A 148 4.51 17.80 33.86
CA LYS A 148 3.79 16.95 32.91
C LYS A 148 2.30 17.36 32.86
N VAL A 149 1.66 17.15 31.70
CA VAL A 149 0.24 17.48 31.54
C VAL A 149 -0.64 16.58 32.40
N ILE A 150 -0.43 15.26 32.32
CA ILE A 150 -0.96 14.28 33.27
C ILE A 150 0.10 14.03 34.32
N ASP A 151 -0.24 14.28 35.58
CA ASP A 151 0.66 14.10 36.71
C ASP A 151 0.80 12.61 37.08
N SER A 152 1.89 12.25 37.75
CA SER A 152 2.20 10.85 38.09
C SER A 152 1.33 10.33 39.24
N ASP A 153 0.68 11.23 39.98
CA ASP A 153 -0.26 10.98 41.06
C ASP A 153 -1.73 11.04 40.62
N TYR A 154 -1.98 11.06 39.32
CA TYR A 154 -3.33 11.02 38.75
C TYR A 154 -4.17 9.87 39.30
N ASP A 155 -5.33 10.19 39.88
CA ASP A 155 -6.21 9.24 40.58
C ASP A 155 -7.63 9.15 39.99
N GLY A 156 -7.90 9.84 38.87
CA GLY A 156 -9.23 9.88 38.26
C GLY A 156 -10.28 10.70 39.00
N SER A 157 -9.92 11.42 40.07
CA SER A 157 -10.87 12.26 40.81
C SER A 157 -11.34 13.48 40.01
N GLU A 158 -12.49 14.05 40.38
CA GLU A 158 -12.96 15.32 39.78
C GLU A 158 -11.94 16.46 39.97
N GLN A 159 -11.20 16.46 41.07
CA GLN A 159 -10.15 17.45 41.32
C GLN A 159 -9.00 17.28 40.33
N ALA A 160 -8.58 16.03 40.08
CA ALA A 160 -7.58 15.71 39.07
C ALA A 160 -8.04 16.10 37.66
N MET A 161 -9.33 15.95 37.32
CA MET A 161 -9.90 16.41 36.04
C MET A 161 -9.82 17.93 35.86
N VAL A 162 -10.17 18.69 36.90
CA VAL A 162 -10.07 20.15 36.88
C VAL A 162 -8.62 20.61 36.74
N GLN A 163 -7.69 19.91 37.40
CA GLN A 163 -6.25 20.17 37.25
C GLN A 163 -5.76 19.83 35.85
N LEU A 164 -6.12 18.67 35.31
CA LEU A 164 -5.77 18.23 33.96
C LEU A 164 -6.24 19.23 32.91
N ARG A 165 -7.51 19.69 32.98
CA ARG A 165 -8.04 20.71 32.06
C ARG A 165 -7.19 21.98 32.09
N ARG A 166 -6.76 22.42 33.26
CA ARG A 166 -5.90 23.59 33.42
C ARG A 166 -4.51 23.36 32.82
N ASN A 167 -3.92 22.19 33.06
CA ASN A 167 -2.62 21.80 32.52
C ASN A 167 -2.65 21.76 30.99
N ILE A 168 -3.69 21.15 30.39
CA ILE A 168 -3.86 21.09 28.93
C ILE A 168 -3.95 22.50 28.34
N LEU A 169 -4.78 23.38 28.91
CA LEU A 169 -4.90 24.76 28.44
C LEU A 169 -3.59 25.55 28.54
N ARG A 170 -2.77 25.30 29.56
CA ARG A 170 -1.46 25.93 29.76
C ARG A 170 -0.35 25.32 28.88
N SER A 171 -0.50 24.07 28.46
CA SER A 171 0.50 23.37 27.64
C SER A 171 0.55 23.82 26.18
N GLY A 172 -0.51 24.46 25.69
CA GLY A 172 -0.62 24.79 24.26
C GLY A 172 -0.77 23.56 23.36
N GLU A 173 -1.20 22.42 23.92
CA GLU A 173 -1.43 21.18 23.16
C GLU A 173 -2.83 21.08 22.56
N VAL A 174 -3.74 22.01 22.89
CA VAL A 174 -5.01 22.19 22.17
C VAL A 174 -4.71 22.62 20.73
N GLY A 175 -5.30 21.93 19.77
CA GLY A 175 -5.00 22.04 18.34
C GLY A 175 -3.77 21.24 17.88
N ARG A 176 -3.05 20.56 18.79
CA ARG A 176 -1.85 19.74 18.48
C ARG A 176 -2.04 18.27 18.85
N LEU A 177 -2.18 17.99 20.15
CA LEU A 177 -2.45 16.64 20.68
C LEU A 177 -3.89 16.49 21.16
N VAL A 178 -4.60 17.59 21.40
CA VAL A 178 -6.01 17.60 21.83
C VAL A 178 -6.81 18.42 20.83
N SER A 179 -8.01 17.97 20.49
CA SER A 179 -8.90 18.72 19.60
C SER A 179 -9.45 20.00 20.25
N ASP A 180 -9.78 20.99 19.43
CA ASP A 180 -10.32 22.28 19.90
C ASP A 180 -11.65 22.14 20.67
N ASN A 181 -12.41 21.07 20.38
CA ASN A 181 -13.67 20.74 21.05
C ASN A 181 -13.50 19.78 22.23
N PHE A 182 -12.26 19.43 22.61
CA PHE A 182 -11.93 18.48 23.68
C PHE A 182 -12.57 17.10 23.54
N ARG A 183 -12.98 16.68 22.34
CA ARG A 183 -13.56 15.34 22.12
C ARG A 183 -12.56 14.29 21.70
N SER A 184 -11.38 14.67 21.21
CA SER A 184 -10.39 13.72 20.79
C SER A 184 -8.99 14.14 21.21
N SER A 185 -8.14 13.14 21.37
CA SER A 185 -6.71 13.31 21.58
C SER A 185 -5.93 12.42 20.62
N ILE A 186 -4.66 12.72 20.44
CA ILE A 186 -3.78 12.06 19.48
C ILE A 186 -2.56 11.49 20.20
N VAL A 187 -2.22 10.26 19.82
CA VAL A 187 -0.95 9.61 20.10
C VAL A 187 -0.11 9.65 18.83
N GLN A 188 0.98 10.39 18.85
CA GLN A 188 1.92 10.51 17.74
C GLN A 188 3.14 9.62 18.00
N ALA A 189 3.36 8.65 17.13
CA ALA A 189 4.43 7.68 17.21
C ALA A 189 5.32 7.77 15.95
N PRO A 190 6.47 8.45 16.04
CA PRO A 190 7.47 8.40 14.98
C PRO A 190 7.98 6.96 14.78
N LEU A 191 8.31 6.60 13.54
CA LEU A 191 8.82 5.29 13.19
C LEU A 191 10.30 5.36 12.79
N ILE A 192 10.99 4.25 13.02
CA ILE A 192 12.34 3.98 12.57
C ILE A 192 12.22 2.96 11.43
N ASP A 193 12.55 3.38 10.21
CA ASP A 193 12.32 2.59 9.00
C ASP A 193 13.23 1.35 8.89
N THR A 194 14.29 1.27 9.70
CA THR A 194 15.22 0.13 9.77
C THR A 194 15.40 -0.30 11.21
N ASP A 195 15.20 -1.59 11.48
CA ASP A 195 15.37 -2.12 12.83
C ASP A 195 16.86 -1.99 13.25
N PRO A 196 17.18 -1.31 14.36
CA PRO A 196 18.55 -1.14 14.82
C PRO A 196 19.26 -2.46 15.17
N THR A 197 18.49 -3.53 15.44
CA THR A 197 19.00 -4.82 15.91
C THR A 197 19.24 -5.79 14.75
N SER A 198 18.26 -5.93 13.85
CA SER A 198 18.33 -6.85 12.72
C SER A 198 18.90 -6.22 11.45
N GLY A 199 18.83 -4.88 11.33
CA GLY A 199 19.17 -4.17 10.10
C GLY A 199 18.16 -4.37 8.96
N GLU A 200 17.05 -5.05 9.21
CA GLU A 200 16.00 -5.26 8.22
C GLU A 200 15.05 -4.04 8.14
N PRO A 201 14.49 -3.76 6.95
CA PRO A 201 13.49 -2.71 6.80
C PRO A 201 12.23 -3.07 7.60
N LEU A 202 11.57 -2.05 8.16
CA LEU A 202 10.34 -2.22 8.92
C LEU A 202 9.22 -2.76 8.01
N ASP A 203 8.58 -3.85 8.44
CA ASP A 203 7.42 -4.39 7.76
C ASP A 203 6.17 -3.55 8.06
N TYR A 204 5.84 -2.64 7.14
CA TYR A 204 4.65 -1.79 7.26
C TYR A 204 3.32 -2.57 7.21
N TRP A 205 3.28 -3.75 6.57
CA TRP A 205 2.07 -4.56 6.55
C TRP A 205 1.78 -5.17 7.91
N ALA A 206 2.81 -5.76 8.52
CA ALA A 206 2.72 -6.31 9.88
C ALA A 206 2.37 -5.21 10.90
N LEU A 207 3.01 -4.04 10.80
CA LEU A 207 2.71 -2.90 11.66
C LEU A 207 1.27 -2.40 11.48
N SER A 208 0.80 -2.25 10.24
CA SER A 208 -0.58 -1.83 9.96
C SER A 208 -1.60 -2.81 10.55
N LYS A 209 -1.38 -4.12 10.40
CA LYS A 209 -2.26 -5.12 11.02
C LYS A 209 -2.22 -5.08 12.53
N ALA A 210 -1.04 -4.90 13.14
CA ALA A 210 -0.93 -4.77 14.58
C ALA A 210 -1.67 -3.53 15.09
N LEU A 211 -1.58 -2.39 14.38
CA LEU A 211 -2.34 -1.18 14.70
C LEU A 211 -3.85 -1.40 14.59
N ASP A 212 -4.33 -2.07 13.54
CA ASP A 212 -5.76 -2.35 13.38
C ASP A 212 -6.27 -3.33 14.44
N GLN A 213 -5.57 -4.44 14.69
CA GLN A 213 -6.02 -5.50 15.60
C GLN A 213 -5.82 -5.15 17.06
N ASN A 214 -4.61 -4.71 17.44
CA ASN A 214 -4.24 -4.50 18.83
C ASN A 214 -4.66 -3.13 19.34
N VAL A 215 -4.84 -2.14 18.46
CA VAL A 215 -5.25 -0.79 18.87
C VAL A 215 -6.71 -0.53 18.47
N ARG A 216 -7.02 -0.42 17.18
CA ARG A 216 -8.38 -0.03 16.75
C ARG A 216 -9.45 -1.03 17.21
N GLU A 217 -9.41 -2.26 16.72
CA GLU A 217 -10.45 -3.27 16.97
C GLU A 217 -10.55 -3.66 18.45
N LYS A 218 -9.40 -3.80 19.13
CA LYS A 218 -9.35 -4.14 20.56
C LYS A 218 -10.06 -3.09 21.41
N TYR A 219 -9.68 -1.81 21.28
CA TYR A 219 -10.19 -0.77 22.16
C TYR A 219 -11.58 -0.27 21.75
N GLU A 220 -11.92 -0.23 20.46
CA GLU A 220 -13.31 0.06 20.04
C GLU A 220 -14.30 -0.98 20.57
N ARG A 221 -13.89 -2.25 20.67
CA ARG A 221 -14.71 -3.33 21.25
C ARG A 221 -14.76 -3.29 22.78
N LEU A 222 -13.75 -2.74 23.46
CA LEU A 222 -13.76 -2.59 24.92
C LEU A 222 -14.63 -1.42 25.36
N SER A 223 -14.67 -0.34 24.57
CA SER A 223 -15.48 0.84 24.84
C SER A 223 -16.86 0.72 24.21
N ILE A 224 -17.73 -0.19 24.66
CA ILE A 224 -19.11 -0.30 24.13
C ILE A 224 -20.10 0.32 25.11
N ASP A 225 -20.91 1.25 24.62
CA ASP A 225 -22.04 1.84 25.35
C ASP A 225 -23.23 0.87 25.42
N SER A 226 -24.20 1.16 26.30
CA SER A 226 -25.44 0.40 26.53
C SER A 226 -26.25 0.11 25.26
N ASN A 227 -26.06 0.91 24.21
CA ASN A 227 -26.70 0.76 22.89
C ASN A 227 -25.91 -0.12 21.90
N GLY A 228 -24.80 -0.73 22.34
CA GLY A 228 -23.94 -1.55 21.48
C GLY A 228 -23.04 -0.75 20.53
N GLN A 229 -22.91 0.58 20.74
CA GLN A 229 -22.05 1.44 19.92
C GLN A 229 -20.75 1.78 20.65
N PRO A 230 -19.64 1.96 19.92
CA PRO A 230 -18.38 2.29 20.54
C PRO A 230 -18.40 3.72 21.14
N THR A 231 -18.16 3.84 22.44
CA THR A 231 -17.94 5.10 23.16
C THR A 231 -16.66 5.78 22.68
N VAL A 232 -15.64 5.00 22.31
CA VAL A 232 -14.39 5.52 21.72
C VAL A 232 -14.22 5.01 20.30
N LYS A 233 -13.86 5.90 19.38
CA LYS A 233 -13.48 5.58 18.00
C LYS A 233 -12.01 5.87 17.76
N ILE A 234 -11.33 4.99 17.03
CA ILE A 234 -9.89 5.07 16.82
C ILE A 234 -9.57 5.24 15.33
N HIS A 235 -9.09 6.43 15.00
CA HIS A 235 -8.65 6.78 13.66
C HIS A 235 -7.13 6.69 13.60
N ILE A 236 -6.60 5.96 12.63
CA ILE A 236 -5.15 5.75 12.49
C ILE A 236 -4.75 6.27 11.13
N ILE A 237 -3.80 7.20 11.11
CA ILE A 237 -3.23 7.76 9.90
C ILE A 237 -1.71 7.67 9.95
N GLY A 238 -1.08 7.73 8.79
CA GLY A 238 0.37 7.64 8.65
C GLY A 238 0.73 6.88 7.40
N PHE A 239 1.93 7.11 6.87
CA PHE A 239 2.36 6.48 5.62
C PHE A 239 2.39 4.95 5.75
N ALA A 240 2.93 4.42 6.85
CA ALA A 240 2.94 2.98 7.11
C ALA A 240 1.53 2.37 7.09
N LYS A 241 0.53 3.09 7.63
CA LYS A 241 -0.88 2.66 7.59
C LYS A 241 -1.43 2.65 6.16
N ILE A 242 -1.20 3.73 5.40
CA ILE A 242 -1.65 3.84 4.00
C ILE A 242 -1.08 2.71 3.14
N ILE A 243 0.20 2.40 3.30
CA ILE A 243 0.82 1.30 2.56
C ILE A 243 0.26 -0.05 3.02
N GLY A 244 0.08 -0.26 4.33
CA GLY A 244 -0.57 -1.47 4.85
C GLY A 244 -1.97 -1.68 4.26
N ASP A 245 -2.80 -0.63 4.22
CA ASP A 245 -4.13 -0.67 3.61
C ASP A 245 -4.09 -1.02 2.11
N LEU A 246 -3.12 -0.45 1.39
CA LEU A 246 -2.90 -0.77 -0.01
C LEU A 246 -2.49 -2.25 -0.20
N LEU A 247 -1.63 -2.76 0.67
CA LEU A 247 -1.17 -4.14 0.66
C LEU A 247 -2.29 -5.12 0.95
N ASP A 248 -3.21 -4.80 1.87
CA ASP A 248 -4.41 -5.61 2.09
C ASP A 248 -5.33 -5.63 0.85
N GLY A 249 -5.37 -4.52 0.10
CA GLY A 249 -6.07 -4.42 -1.19
C GLY A 249 -5.52 -5.33 -2.30
N ILE A 250 -4.28 -5.83 -2.20
CA ILE A 250 -3.68 -6.72 -3.20
C ILE A 250 -4.50 -8.00 -3.40
N THR A 251 -5.07 -8.54 -2.33
CA THR A 251 -5.89 -9.74 -2.40
C THR A 251 -7.09 -9.54 -3.33
N ALA A 252 -7.77 -8.39 -3.23
CA ALA A 252 -8.89 -8.04 -4.10
C ALA A 252 -8.43 -7.92 -5.56
N ILE A 253 -7.27 -7.32 -5.80
CA ILE A 253 -6.67 -7.20 -7.14
C ILE A 253 -6.46 -8.58 -7.77
N VAL A 254 -5.89 -9.55 -7.04
CA VAL A 254 -5.70 -10.92 -7.54
C VAL A 254 -7.05 -11.59 -7.86
N VAL A 255 -8.05 -11.42 -7.00
CA VAL A 255 -9.40 -11.94 -7.26
C VAL A 255 -10.00 -11.34 -8.53
N PHE A 256 -9.88 -10.02 -8.72
CA PHE A 256 -10.32 -9.37 -9.96
C PHE A 256 -9.55 -9.90 -11.17
N ALA A 257 -8.24 -10.16 -11.07
CA ALA A 257 -7.46 -10.75 -12.15
C ALA A 257 -8.01 -12.12 -12.60
N VAL A 258 -8.33 -12.98 -11.64
CA VAL A 258 -8.92 -14.31 -11.91
C VAL A 258 -10.28 -14.17 -12.57
N ILE A 259 -11.13 -13.27 -12.07
CA ILE A 259 -12.45 -13.00 -12.66
C ILE A 259 -12.31 -12.47 -14.09
N THR A 260 -11.42 -11.51 -14.32
CA THR A 260 -11.13 -10.97 -15.65
C THR A 260 -10.62 -12.06 -16.59
N LEU A 261 -9.68 -12.90 -16.15
CA LEU A 261 -9.17 -14.01 -16.94
C LEU A 261 -10.28 -14.98 -17.35
N LEU A 262 -11.19 -15.31 -16.44
CA LEU A 262 -12.35 -16.16 -16.72
C LEU A 262 -13.29 -15.51 -17.73
N ILE A 263 -13.65 -14.25 -17.54
CA ILE A 263 -14.53 -13.51 -18.47
C ILE A 263 -13.87 -13.42 -19.85
N THR A 264 -12.60 -13.04 -19.93
CA THR A 264 -11.85 -12.97 -21.19
C THR A 264 -11.79 -14.34 -21.86
N SER A 265 -11.57 -15.41 -21.10
CA SER A 265 -11.58 -16.78 -21.63
C SER A 265 -12.94 -17.17 -22.20
N ILE A 266 -14.03 -16.84 -21.51
CA ILE A 266 -15.40 -17.12 -21.98
C ILE A 266 -15.69 -16.31 -23.26
N LEU A 267 -15.43 -15.01 -23.25
CA LEU A 267 -15.69 -14.15 -24.42
C LEU A 267 -14.87 -14.58 -25.63
N LEU A 268 -13.60 -14.90 -25.43
CA LEU A 268 -12.73 -15.35 -26.51
C LEU A 268 -13.13 -16.74 -27.03
N PHE A 269 -13.59 -17.63 -26.15
CA PHE A 269 -14.15 -18.91 -26.56
C PHE A 269 -15.44 -18.75 -27.38
N LEU A 270 -16.34 -17.86 -26.96
CA LEU A 270 -17.57 -17.56 -27.70
C LEU A 270 -17.28 -16.97 -29.08
N TYR A 271 -16.25 -16.13 -29.17
CA TYR A 271 -15.80 -15.51 -30.42
C TYR A 271 -15.14 -16.51 -31.38
N THR A 272 -14.12 -17.24 -30.91
CA THR A 272 -13.33 -18.16 -31.75
C THR A 272 -13.99 -19.52 -31.96
N ARG A 273 -14.92 -19.91 -31.08
CA ARG A 273 -15.54 -21.25 -31.00
C ARG A 273 -14.54 -22.41 -31.02
N SER A 274 -13.28 -22.14 -30.66
CA SER A 274 -12.18 -23.10 -30.73
C SER A 274 -11.32 -22.99 -29.48
N LEU A 275 -11.13 -24.13 -28.80
CA LEU A 275 -10.33 -24.18 -27.59
C LEU A 275 -8.86 -23.81 -27.87
N ARG A 276 -8.33 -24.21 -29.04
CA ARG A 276 -6.96 -23.87 -29.44
C ARG A 276 -6.81 -22.37 -29.75
N GLY A 277 -7.80 -21.77 -30.40
CA GLY A 277 -7.83 -20.33 -30.68
C GLY A 277 -7.99 -19.47 -29.43
N THR A 278 -8.60 -20.02 -28.38
CA THR A 278 -8.79 -19.35 -27.09
C THR A 278 -7.56 -19.48 -26.18
N LEU A 279 -7.03 -20.69 -26.02
CA LEU A 279 -5.95 -20.96 -25.08
C LEU A 279 -4.61 -20.38 -25.55
N SER A 280 -4.34 -20.35 -26.85
CA SER A 280 -3.06 -19.86 -27.38
C SER A 280 -2.73 -18.42 -26.94
N PRO A 281 -3.60 -17.41 -27.14
CA PRO A 281 -3.31 -16.04 -26.74
C PRO A 281 -3.36 -15.86 -25.22
N LEU A 282 -4.21 -16.59 -24.50
CA LEU A 282 -4.28 -16.55 -23.04
C LEU A 282 -3.00 -17.09 -22.38
N LEU A 283 -2.55 -18.28 -22.79
CA LEU A 283 -1.33 -18.89 -22.25
C LEU A 283 -0.10 -18.04 -22.55
N CYS A 284 0.01 -17.52 -23.77
CA CYS A 284 1.09 -16.60 -24.14
C CYS A 284 1.11 -15.36 -23.23
N SER A 285 -0.06 -14.77 -22.97
CA SER A 285 -0.19 -13.58 -22.12
C SER A 285 0.13 -13.88 -20.65
N ILE A 286 -0.29 -15.03 -20.13
CA ILE A 286 0.03 -15.46 -18.76
C ILE A 286 1.55 -15.69 -18.62
N ILE A 287 2.18 -16.35 -19.59
CA ILE A 287 3.64 -16.56 -19.59
C ILE A 287 4.37 -15.22 -19.59
N ALA A 288 3.93 -14.24 -20.39
CA ALA A 288 4.50 -12.90 -20.40
C ALA A 288 4.41 -12.21 -19.03
N VAL A 289 3.28 -12.33 -18.33
CA VAL A 289 3.13 -11.80 -16.96
C VAL A 289 4.05 -12.52 -15.98
N VAL A 290 4.17 -13.85 -16.07
CA VAL A 290 5.10 -14.62 -15.22
C VAL A 290 6.54 -14.17 -15.43
N TRP A 291 6.94 -13.97 -16.69
CA TRP A 291 8.27 -13.46 -17.03
C TRP A 291 8.50 -12.06 -16.50
N GLN A 292 7.51 -11.17 -16.62
CA GLN A 292 7.59 -9.81 -16.08
C GLN A 292 7.82 -9.84 -14.55
N LEU A 293 7.05 -10.64 -13.81
CA LEU A 293 7.18 -10.76 -12.35
C LEU A 293 8.50 -11.43 -11.93
N GLY A 294 8.92 -12.47 -12.64
CA GLY A 294 10.20 -13.13 -12.42
C GLY A 294 11.39 -12.23 -12.74
N LEU A 295 11.29 -11.39 -13.77
CA LEU A 295 12.35 -10.45 -14.12
C LEU A 295 12.47 -9.35 -13.08
N LEU A 296 11.35 -8.83 -12.58
CA LEU A 296 11.30 -7.83 -11.53
C LEU A 296 12.04 -8.31 -10.25
N THR A 297 11.77 -9.56 -9.84
CA THR A 297 12.45 -10.18 -8.69
C THR A 297 13.92 -10.49 -8.95
N THR A 298 14.30 -10.94 -10.15
CA THR A 298 15.72 -11.15 -10.50
C THR A 298 16.55 -9.87 -10.43
N LEU A 299 15.93 -8.72 -10.69
CA LEU A 299 16.56 -7.41 -10.58
C LEU A 299 16.57 -6.86 -9.14
N GLY A 300 16.04 -7.60 -8.17
CA GLY A 300 15.97 -7.19 -6.76
C GLY A 300 14.89 -6.16 -6.46
N TYR A 301 13.94 -5.95 -7.38
CA TYR A 301 12.78 -5.10 -7.13
C TYR A 301 11.65 -5.92 -6.52
N GLY A 302 10.73 -5.25 -5.80
CA GLY A 302 9.47 -5.83 -5.36
C GLY A 302 8.27 -5.08 -5.95
N LEU A 303 7.06 -5.58 -5.66
CA LEU A 303 5.83 -4.95 -6.12
C LEU A 303 5.43 -3.80 -5.19
N ASN A 304 5.59 -2.58 -5.68
CA ASN A 304 5.08 -1.37 -5.02
C ASN A 304 3.70 -0.95 -5.58
N ALA A 305 3.13 0.10 -4.98
CA ALA A 305 1.84 0.67 -5.33
C ALA A 305 1.61 0.98 -6.82
N TYR A 306 2.66 1.38 -7.53
CA TYR A 306 2.57 1.75 -8.95
C TYR A 306 2.77 0.54 -9.87
N SER A 307 3.73 -0.33 -9.53
CA SER A 307 4.10 -1.49 -10.34
C SER A 307 3.07 -2.61 -10.29
N ILE A 308 2.18 -2.62 -9.29
CA ILE A 308 1.12 -3.64 -9.16
C ILE A 308 0.12 -3.64 -10.32
N LEU A 309 0.00 -2.53 -11.05
CA LEU A 309 -0.89 -2.42 -12.22
C LEU A 309 -0.26 -2.97 -13.51
N ILE A 310 1.07 -3.09 -13.56
CA ILE A 310 1.79 -3.48 -14.79
C ILE A 310 1.41 -4.89 -15.26
N PRO A 311 1.29 -5.93 -14.40
CA PRO A 311 0.83 -7.25 -14.82
C PRO A 311 -0.49 -7.24 -15.59
N PHE A 312 -1.44 -6.39 -15.19
CA PHE A 312 -2.74 -6.27 -15.86
C PHE A 312 -2.61 -5.65 -17.25
N LEU A 313 -1.80 -4.60 -17.37
CA LEU A 313 -1.54 -3.96 -18.65
C LEU A 313 -0.87 -4.93 -19.63
N VAL A 314 0.16 -5.65 -19.18
CA VAL A 314 0.86 -6.65 -20.00
C VAL A 314 -0.10 -7.76 -20.42
N PHE A 315 -0.94 -8.26 -19.51
CA PHE A 315 -1.96 -9.25 -19.85
C PHE A 315 -2.95 -8.74 -20.91
N ALA A 316 -3.51 -7.54 -20.73
CA ALA A 316 -4.50 -6.98 -21.65
C ALA A 316 -3.93 -6.74 -23.06
N ILE A 317 -2.71 -6.19 -23.13
CA ILE A 317 -1.99 -5.96 -24.40
C ILE A 317 -1.64 -7.31 -25.06
N GLY A 318 -1.14 -8.27 -24.28
CA GLY A 318 -0.81 -9.61 -24.75
C GLY A 318 -2.00 -10.34 -25.35
N VAL A 319 -3.16 -10.28 -24.68
CA VAL A 319 -4.40 -10.91 -25.19
C VAL A 319 -4.84 -10.21 -26.47
N SER A 320 -4.82 -8.87 -26.51
CA SER A 320 -5.24 -8.11 -27.69
C SER A 320 -4.44 -8.50 -28.96
N HIS A 321 -3.11 -8.47 -28.87
CA HIS A 321 -2.26 -8.87 -29.99
C HIS A 321 -2.35 -10.37 -30.29
N GLY A 322 -2.43 -11.21 -29.26
CA GLY A 322 -2.58 -12.65 -29.45
C GLY A 322 -3.86 -12.99 -30.22
N VAL A 323 -4.97 -12.31 -29.95
CA VAL A 323 -6.24 -12.49 -30.68
C VAL A 323 -6.12 -12.00 -32.12
N GLN A 324 -5.47 -10.87 -32.38
CA GLN A 324 -5.22 -10.37 -33.74
C GLN A 324 -4.45 -11.39 -34.58
N VAL A 325 -3.38 -11.96 -34.02
CA VAL A 325 -2.56 -12.98 -34.69
C VAL A 325 -3.35 -14.25 -34.95
N VAL A 326 -4.08 -14.76 -33.95
CA VAL A 326 -4.89 -15.97 -34.12
C VAL A 326 -5.99 -15.77 -35.17
N ASN A 327 -6.61 -14.59 -35.22
CA ASN A 327 -7.62 -14.28 -36.22
C ASN A 327 -7.03 -14.21 -37.64
N ALA A 328 -5.81 -13.66 -37.79
CA ALA A 328 -5.12 -13.64 -39.08
C ALA A 328 -4.73 -15.05 -39.60
N PHE A 329 -4.60 -16.03 -38.71
CA PHE A 329 -4.33 -17.42 -39.10
C PHE A 329 -5.59 -18.28 -39.31
N LEU A 330 -6.71 -17.94 -38.66
CA LEU A 330 -7.96 -18.71 -38.72
C LEU A 330 -8.99 -18.15 -39.72
N GLY A 331 -8.95 -16.85 -40.02
CA GLY A 331 -9.78 -16.18 -41.03
C GLY A 331 -9.14 -16.15 -42.40
#